data_AF-A0A0K0ELW5-F1
#
_entry.id   AF-A0A0K0ELW5-F1
#
_cell.length_a   1.000
_cell.length_b   1.000
_cell.length_c   1.000
_cell.angle_alpha   90.00
_cell.angle_beta   90.00
_cell.angle_gamma   90.00
#
_symmetry.space_group_name_H-M   'P 1'
#
loop_
_entity.id
_entity.type
_entity.pdbx_description
1 polymer ?
#
loop_
_entity_poly.entity_id
_entity_poly.type
_entity_poly.pdbx_seq_one_letter_code
_entity_poly.pdbx_strand_id
1 'polypeptide(L)'
;MPSRHTISNKVRKRPGLDLDQIQKNLEPEKREKLEKQPFDEDLPGGGQHYCVPCDKHCASANDKEKHMKGKSHKQRVKELAKGPAFTSKEAEEAF
;
A
#
# COMPACT_ATOMS: atom_id res chain seq x y z
N MET A 1 -5.75 28.52 -17.97
CA MET A 1 -5.13 27.18 -18.02
C MET A 1 -4.66 26.82 -16.61
N PRO A 2 -5.11 25.72 -15.99
CA PRO A 2 -4.64 25.35 -14.65
C PRO A 2 -3.12 25.14 -14.67
N SER A 3 -2.42 25.76 -13.71
CA SER A 3 -0.95 25.76 -13.60
C SER A 3 -0.39 24.33 -13.59
N ARG A 4 0.82 24.13 -14.13
CA ARG A 4 1.52 22.82 -14.13
C ARG A 4 1.67 22.22 -12.71
N HIS A 5 1.52 23.04 -11.66
CA HIS A 5 1.53 22.68 -10.24
C HIS A 5 0.17 22.20 -9.71
N THR A 6 -0.94 22.43 -10.42
CA THR A 6 -2.28 21.99 -10.00
C THR A 6 -2.69 20.65 -10.63
N ILE A 7 -1.94 20.15 -11.61
CA ILE A 7 -2.09 18.78 -12.11
C ILE A 7 -1.37 17.86 -11.13
N SER A 8 -2.14 17.35 -10.15
CA SER A 8 -1.63 16.38 -9.18
C SER A 8 -1.04 15.16 -9.89
N ASN A 9 0.10 14.64 -9.40
CA ASN A 9 0.64 13.34 -9.82
C ASN A 9 -0.39 12.19 -9.66
N LYS A 10 -1.52 12.41 -8.96
CA LYS A 10 -2.69 11.50 -8.98
C LYS A 10 -3.19 11.18 -10.39
N VAL A 11 -3.09 12.10 -11.35
CA VAL A 11 -3.54 11.90 -12.75
C VAL A 11 -2.47 11.18 -13.59
N ARG A 12 -1.20 11.25 -13.19
CA ARG A 12 -0.08 10.66 -13.95
C ARG A 12 0.30 9.33 -13.34
N LYS A 13 -0.36 8.25 -13.78
CA LYS A 13 0.01 6.84 -13.54
C LYS A 13 0.38 6.57 -12.09
N ARG A 14 -0.61 6.42 -11.21
CA ARG A 14 -0.39 6.00 -9.82
C ARG A 14 0.11 4.54 -9.83
N PRO A 15 1.41 4.26 -9.59
CA PRO A 15 1.89 2.88 -9.49
C PRO A 15 1.67 2.48 -8.02
N GLY A 16 0.67 1.65 -7.77
CA GLY A 16 0.41 1.12 -6.42
C GLY A 16 -1.04 0.69 -6.23
N LEU A 17 -1.25 -0.27 -5.32
CA LEU A 17 -2.57 -0.79 -5.03
C LEU A 17 -3.49 0.23 -4.33
N ASP A 18 -4.78 0.18 -4.63
CA ASP A 18 -5.78 1.01 -3.96
C ASP A 18 -6.15 0.47 -2.57
N LEU A 19 -6.88 1.26 -1.77
CA LEU A 19 -7.16 0.97 -0.36
C LEU A 19 -7.93 -0.35 -0.18
N ASP A 20 -8.97 -0.59 -1.00
CA ASP A 20 -9.72 -1.85 -0.99
C ASP A 20 -8.82 -3.06 -1.31
N GLN A 21 -7.92 -2.91 -2.28
CA GLN A 21 -7.01 -3.99 -2.67
C GLN A 21 -5.99 -4.30 -1.56
N ILE A 22 -5.49 -3.27 -0.88
CA ILE A 22 -4.59 -3.43 0.27
C ILE A 22 -5.31 -4.10 1.43
N GLN A 23 -6.59 -3.78 1.68
CA GLN A 23 -7.37 -4.46 2.73
C GLN A 23 -7.55 -5.94 2.44
N LYS A 24 -7.80 -6.32 1.19
CA LYS A 24 -7.81 -7.72 0.76
C LYS A 24 -6.45 -8.39 1.02
N ASN A 25 -5.34 -7.71 0.75
CA ASN A 25 -4.01 -8.26 1.01
C ASN A 25 -3.65 -8.33 2.51
N LEU A 26 -4.41 -7.64 3.38
CA LEU A 26 -4.24 -7.70 4.82
C LEU A 26 -4.85 -8.97 5.44
N GLU A 27 -5.68 -9.71 4.68
CA GLU A 27 -6.17 -11.03 5.08
C GLU A 27 -4.98 -11.96 5.41
N PRO A 28 -5.05 -12.75 6.49
CA PRO A 28 -3.90 -13.48 7.03
C PRO A 28 -3.25 -14.42 6.00
N GLU A 29 -4.06 -15.04 5.14
CA GLU A 29 -3.59 -15.97 4.10
C GLU A 29 -2.76 -15.29 3.00
N LYS A 30 -3.17 -14.07 2.60
CA LYS A 30 -2.45 -13.30 1.58
C LYS A 30 -1.26 -12.60 2.19
N ARG A 31 -1.44 -12.02 3.37
CA ARG A 31 -0.37 -11.38 4.13
C ARG A 31 0.83 -12.31 4.30
N GLU A 32 0.61 -13.56 4.70
CA GLU A 32 1.72 -14.49 4.88
C GLU A 32 2.46 -14.80 3.56
N LYS A 33 1.74 -14.90 2.45
CA LYS A 33 2.33 -15.09 1.11
C LYS A 33 3.14 -13.87 0.66
N LEU A 34 2.65 -12.65 0.94
CA LEU A 34 3.35 -11.41 0.60
C LEU A 34 4.54 -11.14 1.54
N GLU A 35 4.52 -11.64 2.78
CA GLU A 35 5.67 -11.54 3.69
C GLU A 35 6.75 -12.60 3.40
N LYS A 36 6.37 -13.77 2.88
CA LYS A 36 7.28 -14.88 2.52
C LYS A 36 7.59 -14.93 1.02
N GLN A 37 7.74 -13.77 0.36
CA GLN A 37 8.10 -13.73 -1.05
C GLN A 37 9.49 -14.34 -1.29
N PRO A 38 9.71 -15.01 -2.43
CA PRO A 38 11.03 -15.51 -2.81
C PRO A 38 12.00 -14.34 -2.97
N PHE A 39 13.29 -14.62 -2.77
CA PHE A 39 14.33 -13.65 -3.01
C PHE A 39 14.35 -13.26 -4.48
N ASP A 40 14.23 -11.96 -4.74
CA ASP A 40 14.21 -11.39 -6.08
C ASP A 40 15.19 -10.22 -6.15
N GLU A 41 16.20 -10.35 -7.01
CA GLU A 41 17.31 -9.39 -7.14
C GLU A 41 16.91 -8.07 -7.83
N ASP A 42 15.79 -8.06 -8.57
CA ASP A 42 15.26 -6.84 -9.21
C ASP A 42 14.55 -5.94 -8.19
N LEU A 43 14.07 -6.52 -7.08
CA LEU A 43 13.37 -5.81 -6.03
C LEU A 43 14.33 -5.26 -4.96
N PRO A 44 14.08 -4.03 -4.44
CA PRO A 44 14.91 -3.45 -3.41
C PRO A 44 14.85 -4.30 -2.13
N GLY A 45 16.03 -4.59 -1.56
CA GLY A 45 16.14 -5.47 -0.39
C GLY A 45 15.83 -6.93 -0.69
N GLY A 46 15.90 -7.36 -1.95
CA GLY A 46 15.70 -8.74 -2.33
C GLY A 46 14.25 -9.21 -2.20
N GLY A 47 13.28 -8.30 -2.19
CA GLY A 47 11.86 -8.60 -1.92
C GLY A 47 11.52 -8.92 -0.46
N GLN A 48 12.51 -9.15 0.40
CA GLN A 48 12.32 -9.68 1.77
C GLN A 48 11.73 -8.66 2.76
N HIS A 49 11.97 -7.37 2.56
CA HIS A 49 11.56 -6.33 3.51
C HIS A 49 10.29 -5.60 3.04
N TYR A 50 9.25 -6.36 2.75
CA TYR A 50 7.98 -5.82 2.27
C TYR A 50 7.05 -5.31 3.40
N CYS A 51 6.33 -4.23 3.13
CA CYS A 51 5.31 -3.65 3.99
C CYS A 51 3.94 -3.71 3.31
N VAL A 52 3.10 -4.64 3.75
CA VAL A 52 1.74 -4.87 3.23
C VAL A 52 0.82 -3.63 3.24
N PRO A 53 0.66 -2.88 4.36
CA PRO A 53 -0.28 -1.75 4.40
C PRO A 53 0.14 -0.56 3.52
N CYS A 54 1.42 -0.48 3.16
CA CYS A 54 1.96 0.60 2.35
C CYS A 54 2.33 0.19 0.93
N ASP A 55 2.19 -1.09 0.58
CA ASP A 55 2.54 -1.64 -0.73
C ASP A 55 3.96 -1.25 -1.17
N LYS A 56 4.93 -1.41 -0.26
CA LYS A 56 6.29 -0.92 -0.48
C LYS A 56 7.34 -1.91 -0.01
N HIS A 57 8.34 -2.14 -0.87
CA HIS A 57 9.58 -2.82 -0.52
C HIS A 57 10.58 -1.84 0.10
N CYS A 58 11.08 -2.18 1.28
CA CYS A 58 12.19 -1.48 1.94
C CYS A 58 13.52 -2.11 1.52
N ALA A 59 14.59 -1.32 1.47
CA ALA A 59 15.90 -1.82 1.04
C ALA A 59 16.62 -2.68 2.11
N SER A 60 16.25 -2.55 3.39
CA SER A 60 16.91 -3.25 4.51
C SER A 60 15.95 -3.40 5.70
N ALA A 61 16.26 -4.32 6.62
CA ALA A 61 15.50 -4.52 7.84
C ALA A 61 15.36 -3.24 8.69
N ASN A 62 16.44 -2.47 8.83
CA ASN A 62 16.42 -1.21 9.58
C ASN A 62 15.50 -0.16 8.94
N ASP A 63 15.42 -0.13 7.60
CA ASP A 63 14.53 0.76 6.87
C ASP A 63 13.05 0.36 7.10
N LYS A 64 12.75 -0.95 7.13
CA LYS A 64 11.42 -1.46 7.49
C LYS A 64 11.01 -1.04 8.90
N GLU A 65 11.91 -1.13 9.88
CA GLU A 65 11.63 -0.69 11.25
C GLU A 65 11.39 0.82 11.35
N LYS A 66 12.22 1.62 10.68
CA LYS A 66 12.06 3.09 10.61
C LYS A 66 10.75 3.47 9.92
N HIS A 67 10.42 2.77 8.84
CA HIS A 67 9.17 2.95 8.10
C HIS A 67 7.95 2.71 8.99
N MET A 68 7.92 1.60 9.75
CA MET A 68 6.83 1.29 10.69
C MET A 68 6.64 2.35 11.78
N LYS A 69 7.73 2.97 12.25
CA LYS A 69 7.68 4.05 13.25
C LYS A 69 7.25 5.39 12.65
N GLY A 70 7.32 5.55 11.32
CA GLY A 70 7.01 6.75 10.58
C GLY A 70 5.54 7.20 10.63
N LYS A 71 5.31 8.49 10.44
CA LYS A 71 3.98 9.11 10.49
C LYS A 71 3.07 8.61 9.36
N SER A 72 3.60 8.47 8.16
CA SER A 72 2.88 7.99 6.97
C SER A 72 2.33 6.57 7.15
N HIS A 73 3.15 5.65 7.67
CA HIS A 73 2.71 4.29 7.97
C HIS A 73 1.59 4.27 9.01
N LYS A 74 1.77 4.98 10.14
CA LYS A 74 0.75 5.08 11.19
C LYS A 74 -0.57 5.68 10.69
N GLN A 75 -0.50 6.67 9.81
CA GLN A 75 -1.69 7.23 9.17
C GLN A 75 -2.37 6.20 8.29
N ARG A 76 -1.61 5.47 7.47
CA ARG A 76 -2.14 4.45 6.57
C ARG A 76 -2.83 3.31 7.31
N VAL A 77 -2.22 2.83 8.39
CA VAL A 77 -2.82 1.81 9.27
C VAL A 77 -4.13 2.31 9.89
N LYS A 78 -4.18 3.58 10.32
CA LYS A 78 -5.42 4.19 10.81
C LYS A 78 -6.49 4.31 9.73
N GLU A 79 -6.12 4.64 8.49
CA GLU A 79 -7.05 4.68 7.35
C GLU A 79 -7.63 3.29 7.06
N LEU A 80 -6.79 2.26 7.04
CA LEU A 80 -7.21 0.87 6.85
C LEU A 80 -8.09 0.35 8.00
N ALA A 81 -7.92 0.88 9.21
CA ALA A 81 -8.69 0.52 10.40
C ALA A 81 -10.04 1.26 10.52
N LYS A 82 -10.26 2.35 9.79
CA LYS A 82 -11.47 3.19 9.90
C LYS A 82 -12.74 2.54 9.30
N GLY A 83 -12.61 1.42 8.59
CA GLY A 83 -13.73 0.69 8.02
C GLY A 83 -13.35 0.03 6.69
N PRO A 84 -14.23 -0.84 6.13
CA PRO A 84 -14.04 -1.34 4.77
C PRO A 84 -13.94 -0.14 3.82
N ALA A 85 -12.91 -0.11 2.96
CA ALA A 85 -12.83 0.90 1.93
C ALA A 85 -14.05 0.75 1.03
N PHE A 86 -14.68 1.89 0.73
CA PHE A 86 -15.83 1.98 -0.16
C PHE A 86 -15.59 1.14 -1.42
N THR A 87 -16.34 0.04 -1.54
CA THR A 87 -16.18 -0.89 -2.65
C THR A 87 -17.08 -0.46 -3.82
N SER A 88 -16.67 -0.78 -5.07
CA SER A 88 -17.51 -0.52 -6.26
C SER A 88 -18.92 -1.08 -6.12
N LYS A 89 -19.05 -2.23 -5.43
CA LYS A 89 -20.33 -2.90 -5.20
C LYS A 89 -21.29 -2.05 -4.37
N GLU A 90 -20.79 -1.37 -3.33
CA GLU A 90 -21.61 -0.42 -2.54
C GLU A 90 -22.06 0.78 -3.38
N ALA A 91 -21.27 1.21 -4.35
CA ALA A 91 -21.66 2.29 -5.28
C ALA A 91 -22.76 1.85 -6.24
N GLU A 92 -22.71 0.60 -6.70
CA GLU A 92 -23.69 0.01 -7.62
C GLU A 92 -25.02 -0.32 -6.92
N GLU A 93 -25.01 -0.71 -5.64
CA GLU A 93 -26.23 -0.95 -4.85
C GLU A 93 -26.96 0.35 -4.45
N ALA A 94 -26.27 1.49 -4.47
CA ALA A 94 -26.84 2.78 -4.11
C ALA A 94 -27.53 3.52 -5.29
N PHE A 95 -27.46 2.97 -6.50
CA PHE A 95 -27.98 3.58 -7.74
C PHE A 95 -29.28 2.92 -8.19
#